data_AF-A0A3P8BVG3-F1
#
_entry.id   AF-A0A3P8BVG3-F1
#
_cell.length_a   1.000
_cell.length_b   1.000
_cell.length_c   1.000
_cell.angle_alpha   90.00
_cell.angle_beta   90.00
_cell.angle_gamma   90.00
#
_symmetry.space_group_name_H-M   'P 1'
#
loop_
_entity.id
_entity.type
_entity.pdbx_description
1 polymer ?
#
loop_
_entity_poly.entity_id
_entity_poly.type
_entity_poly.pdbx_seq_one_letter_code
_entity_poly.pdbx_strand_id
1 'polypeptide(L)'
;MAESGDFLILYGSHTGQAESISKQIKERAELLGLRPRIYTLNENEKEVRLYCLLVISQMVSPTWTGRSFDRFSVMWEMCFHSMLHFHIENETLAVIVVSSTGDGDPPENASRFVRRISRKSLEPTFLQKLEYALLGLGDSNYSTFQGVPTKIDQQLRFLGATPVIETGHADDQVGFSGNDKLTNEPGLRVPVAPQEFLATTVSHEKLQQNHGIPWQNEAKMVGVASAPYDVTVVGTARLTDADVVKPKYELVVILEHFDVLPYEPGDAFYFVVENPLPEVNFILERMGLLAIADQVCTVALNPSTQKVNPVIPAHVPVRSSLRHLFTHCLDIRRTPGRPILRALAEGATNEQEKRRLLELTSAQGLSEFNEFVRQPGLSLSDILFAFPSVRPSAERLIELLPRLTPRSYSASSCRGRRVRFIYSVMSFTVEDGRRYPRKGLATDWLLTLKVDDKIQQQNFRNLKLSDAKNFPDVPRYLYFGCRNLDRDALYIDELKSYVREGILKELILCESQGNGEHPKYVQDSLKQRKEEVCEFLSNSSTDVPSRIFICGDAKGMSKDVLQCFHEIVKEGMGKC
;
A
#
# COMPACT_ATOMS: atom_id res chain seq x y z
N MET A 1 15.62 -16.23 -24.78
CA MET A 1 16.62 -16.50 -23.72
C MET A 1 16.78 -15.23 -22.90
N ALA A 2 16.21 -15.17 -21.70
CA ALA A 2 16.50 -14.07 -20.77
C ALA A 2 17.96 -14.21 -20.33
N GLU A 3 18.75 -13.16 -20.46
CA GLU A 3 20.15 -13.17 -20.03
C GLU A 3 20.22 -13.59 -18.56
N SER A 4 20.82 -14.76 -18.30
CA SER A 4 21.13 -15.23 -16.96
C SER A 4 22.23 -14.32 -16.40
N GLY A 5 21.84 -13.21 -15.77
CA GLY A 5 22.79 -12.32 -15.10
C GLY A 5 23.48 -13.03 -13.93
N ASP A 6 24.71 -12.63 -13.62
CA ASP A 6 25.57 -13.33 -12.65
C ASP A 6 25.00 -13.36 -11.23
N PHE A 7 24.23 -12.33 -10.87
CA PHE A 7 23.51 -12.26 -9.58
C PHE A 7 22.39 -11.21 -9.63
N LEU A 8 21.56 -11.21 -8.59
CA LEU A 8 20.41 -10.34 -8.44
C LEU A 8 20.70 -9.18 -7.47
N ILE A 9 20.25 -7.97 -7.80
CA ILE A 9 20.23 -6.81 -6.89
C ILE A 9 18.77 -6.42 -6.66
N LEU A 10 18.34 -6.43 -5.41
CA LEU A 10 16.99 -6.07 -5.00
C LEU A 10 17.01 -4.84 -4.12
N TYR A 11 16.04 -3.94 -4.31
CA TYR A 11 15.92 -2.78 -3.44
C TYR A 11 14.50 -2.47 -2.96
N GLY A 12 14.43 -1.97 -1.72
CA GLY A 12 13.23 -1.41 -1.12
C GLY A 12 13.53 -0.01 -0.60
N SER A 13 12.88 1.00 -1.16
CA SER A 13 13.22 2.41 -0.94
C SER A 13 11.98 3.28 -0.92
N HIS A 14 11.89 4.16 0.08
CA HIS A 14 10.85 5.19 0.14
C HIS A 14 11.33 6.53 -0.43
N THR A 15 12.56 6.94 -0.12
CA THR A 15 13.15 8.24 -0.48
C THR A 15 14.09 8.18 -1.69
N GLY A 16 14.34 6.98 -2.24
CA GLY A 16 15.27 6.76 -3.35
C GLY A 16 16.71 6.42 -2.93
N GLN A 17 17.10 6.53 -1.66
CA GLN A 17 18.46 6.21 -1.21
C GLN A 17 18.87 4.75 -1.48
N ALA A 18 18.05 3.77 -1.07
CA ALA A 18 18.34 2.36 -1.32
C ALA A 18 18.42 2.04 -2.83
N GLU A 19 17.57 2.68 -3.65
CA GLU A 19 17.62 2.57 -5.10
C GLU A 19 18.95 3.12 -5.67
N SER A 20 19.38 4.29 -5.20
CA SER A 20 20.65 4.91 -5.62
C SER A 20 21.85 4.03 -5.27
N ILE A 21 21.88 3.48 -4.06
CA ILE A 21 22.96 2.58 -3.62
C ILE A 21 22.97 1.30 -4.49
N SER A 22 21.80 0.71 -4.75
CA SER A 22 21.71 -0.47 -5.62
C SER A 22 22.18 -0.19 -7.05
N LYS A 23 21.90 1.01 -7.61
CA LYS A 23 22.43 1.42 -8.92
C LYS A 23 23.95 1.56 -8.90
N GLN A 24 24.53 2.14 -7.84
CA GLN A 24 25.99 2.23 -7.70
C GLN A 24 26.66 0.85 -7.56
N ILE A 25 26.04 -0.09 -6.84
CA ILE A 25 26.52 -1.47 -6.75
C ILE A 25 26.52 -2.12 -8.14
N LYS A 26 25.44 -1.92 -8.91
CA LYS A 26 25.35 -2.41 -10.29
C LYS A 26 26.46 -1.84 -11.17
N GLU A 27 26.63 -0.53 -11.19
CA GLU A 27 27.68 0.13 -12.00
C GLU A 27 29.08 -0.39 -11.65
N ARG A 28 29.39 -0.55 -10.36
CA ARG A 28 30.68 -1.10 -9.92
C ARG A 28 30.87 -2.56 -10.33
N ALA A 29 29.83 -3.38 -10.27
CA ALA A 29 29.89 -4.77 -10.69
C ALA A 29 30.09 -4.89 -12.21
N GLU A 30 29.44 -4.04 -13.01
CA GLU A 30 29.62 -3.97 -14.47
C GLU A 30 31.05 -3.58 -14.86
N LEU A 31 31.68 -2.66 -14.11
CA LEU A 31 33.11 -2.33 -14.28
C LEU A 31 34.04 -3.52 -14.00
N LEU A 32 33.62 -4.47 -13.19
CA LEU A 32 34.34 -5.71 -12.89
C LEU A 32 34.00 -6.84 -13.88
N GLY A 33 33.21 -6.55 -14.92
CA GLY A 33 32.80 -7.52 -15.95
C GLY A 33 31.61 -8.40 -15.56
N LEU A 34 30.96 -8.14 -14.43
CA LEU A 34 29.75 -8.85 -13.99
C LEU A 34 28.49 -8.23 -14.59
N ARG A 35 27.42 -9.00 -14.71
CA ARG A 35 26.14 -8.58 -15.29
C ARG A 35 24.99 -8.76 -14.30
N PRO A 36 24.91 -7.94 -13.24
CA PRO A 36 23.82 -8.04 -12.28
C PRO A 36 22.49 -7.53 -12.84
N ARG A 37 21.40 -8.17 -12.43
CA ARG A 37 20.03 -7.71 -12.73
C ARG A 37 19.49 -6.94 -11.53
N ILE A 38 18.90 -5.77 -11.74
CA ILE A 38 18.38 -4.91 -10.65
C ILE A 38 16.86 -4.79 -10.71
N TYR A 39 16.19 -4.99 -9.57
CA TYR A 39 14.72 -4.92 -9.46
C TYR A 39 14.27 -4.31 -8.11
N THR A 40 13.05 -3.79 -8.06
CA THR A 40 12.43 -3.50 -6.76
C THR A 40 12.01 -4.81 -6.07
N LEU A 41 12.00 -4.83 -4.73
CA LEU A 41 11.61 -6.03 -3.97
C LEU A 41 10.19 -6.53 -4.33
N ASN A 42 9.28 -5.63 -4.72
CA ASN A 42 7.91 -5.97 -5.10
C ASN A 42 7.72 -6.38 -6.57
N GLU A 43 8.75 -6.32 -7.41
CA GLU A 43 8.69 -6.74 -8.83
C GLU A 43 8.69 -8.26 -9.03
N ASN A 44 8.48 -9.04 -7.96
CA ASN A 44 8.26 -10.48 -8.06
C ASN A 44 6.81 -10.78 -8.52
N GLU A 45 6.64 -11.86 -9.29
CA GLU A 45 5.44 -12.24 -10.04
C GLU A 45 4.09 -11.93 -9.37
N LYS A 46 3.21 -11.34 -10.19
CA LYS A 46 1.79 -11.70 -10.21
C LYS A 46 1.68 -13.11 -10.82
N GLU A 47 1.39 -14.11 -9.98
CA GLU A 47 0.80 -15.41 -10.32
C GLU A 47 1.18 -16.08 -11.67
N VAL A 48 2.32 -16.79 -11.77
CA VAL A 48 2.53 -17.78 -12.87
C VAL A 48 2.23 -19.22 -12.45
N ARG A 49 1.96 -19.49 -11.16
CA ARG A 49 1.60 -20.85 -10.70
C ARG A 49 0.39 -21.47 -11.41
N LEU A 50 -0.58 -20.65 -11.88
CA LEU A 50 -1.74 -21.16 -12.62
C LEU A 50 -1.39 -21.64 -14.05
N TYR A 51 -0.41 -21.02 -14.71
CA TYR A 51 -0.06 -21.37 -16.09
C TYR A 51 0.82 -22.62 -16.18
N CYS A 52 1.74 -22.83 -15.24
CA CYS A 52 2.59 -24.02 -15.22
C CYS A 52 1.80 -25.31 -14.91
N LEU A 53 0.77 -25.26 -14.05
CA LEU A 53 -0.09 -26.41 -13.78
C LEU A 53 -0.96 -26.79 -15.00
N LEU A 54 -1.38 -25.79 -15.80
CA LEU A 54 -2.08 -25.98 -17.07
C LEU A 54 -1.19 -26.64 -18.13
N VAL A 55 0.09 -26.28 -18.19
CA VAL A 55 1.06 -26.90 -19.10
C VAL A 55 1.43 -28.32 -18.67
N ILE A 56 1.59 -28.57 -17.37
CA ILE A 56 1.86 -29.93 -16.84
C ILE A 56 0.64 -30.85 -17.05
N SER A 57 -0.58 -30.34 -16.91
CA SER A 57 -1.82 -31.07 -17.26
C SER A 57 -1.87 -31.50 -18.72
N GLN A 58 -1.34 -30.69 -19.64
CA GLN A 58 -1.27 -31.02 -21.07
C GLN A 58 -0.10 -31.96 -21.45
N MET A 59 0.86 -32.19 -20.54
CA MET A 59 2.00 -33.09 -20.74
C MET A 59 1.66 -34.58 -20.55
N VAL A 60 0.47 -34.93 -20.04
CA VAL A 60 0.10 -36.33 -19.73
C VAL A 60 -0.71 -37.01 -20.85
N SER A 61 -0.80 -36.41 -22.05
CA SER A 61 -1.47 -37.06 -23.19
C SER A 61 -0.51 -37.94 -24.02
N PRO A 62 -0.80 -39.23 -24.28
CA PRO A 62 0.18 -40.19 -24.83
C PRO A 62 0.55 -40.03 -26.31
N THR A 63 0.13 -38.97 -27.00
CA THR A 63 0.28 -38.88 -28.47
C THR A 63 0.72 -37.50 -28.94
N TRP A 64 2.03 -37.30 -29.07
CA TRP A 64 2.60 -36.13 -29.73
C TRP A 64 3.46 -36.55 -30.93
N THR A 65 3.09 -36.11 -32.14
CA THR A 65 3.86 -36.28 -33.39
C THR A 65 4.62 -35.00 -33.75
N GLY A 66 5.79 -35.14 -34.39
CA GLY A 66 6.85 -34.11 -34.50
C GLY A 66 6.49 -32.70 -35.01
N ARG A 67 5.40 -32.49 -35.76
CA ARG A 67 4.98 -31.13 -36.17
C ARG A 67 4.34 -30.30 -35.03
N SER A 68 3.86 -30.97 -33.98
CA SER A 68 3.30 -30.31 -32.79
C SER A 68 4.40 -29.71 -31.90
N PHE A 69 5.62 -30.25 -31.98
CA PHE A 69 6.77 -29.81 -31.18
C PHE A 69 7.35 -28.46 -31.66
N ASP A 70 7.33 -28.18 -32.96
CA ASP A 70 7.81 -26.90 -33.50
C ASP A 70 6.88 -25.73 -33.17
N ARG A 71 5.55 -25.94 -33.18
CA ARG A 71 4.59 -24.95 -32.64
C ARG A 71 4.71 -24.79 -31.12
N PHE A 72 5.08 -25.86 -30.41
CA PHE A 72 5.35 -25.81 -28.97
C PHE A 72 6.61 -24.99 -28.67
N SER A 73 7.68 -25.13 -29.47
CA SER A 73 8.90 -24.34 -29.34
C SER A 73 8.63 -22.84 -29.54
N VAL A 74 7.87 -22.47 -30.58
CA VAL A 74 7.53 -21.06 -30.85
C VAL A 74 6.57 -20.49 -29.80
N MET A 75 5.61 -21.28 -29.30
CA MET A 75 4.66 -20.83 -28.26
C MET A 75 5.32 -20.78 -26.86
N TRP A 76 6.29 -21.66 -26.59
CA TRP A 76 7.17 -21.63 -25.41
C TRP A 76 8.12 -20.41 -25.46
N GLU A 77 8.67 -20.08 -26.63
CA GLU A 77 9.49 -18.88 -26.84
C GLU A 77 8.71 -17.57 -26.79
N MET A 78 7.45 -17.54 -27.24
CA MET A 78 6.56 -16.38 -27.13
C MET A 78 6.08 -16.14 -25.69
N CYS A 79 5.88 -17.20 -24.89
CA CYS A 79 5.58 -17.08 -23.46
C CYS A 79 6.80 -16.59 -22.66
N PHE A 80 8.02 -16.83 -23.17
CA PHE A 80 9.27 -16.38 -22.54
C PHE A 80 9.62 -14.90 -22.80
N HIS A 81 8.94 -14.22 -23.72
CA HIS A 81 9.34 -12.90 -24.23
C HIS A 81 8.54 -11.68 -23.70
N SER A 82 7.83 -11.78 -22.57
CA SER A 82 7.32 -10.59 -21.86
C SER A 82 8.03 -10.34 -20.52
N MET A 83 9.23 -9.79 -20.64
CA MET A 83 9.94 -8.80 -19.81
C MET A 83 9.81 -8.83 -18.27
N LEU A 84 10.97 -9.12 -17.64
CA LEU A 84 11.53 -8.56 -16.40
C LEU A 84 10.85 -8.93 -15.06
N HIS A 85 10.97 -10.19 -14.65
CA HIS A 85 10.60 -10.65 -13.30
C HIS A 85 11.73 -11.52 -12.70
N PHE A 86 11.80 -11.60 -11.36
CA PHE A 86 12.73 -12.47 -10.64
C PHE A 86 11.98 -13.46 -9.72
N HIS A 87 12.58 -14.62 -9.49
CA HIS A 87 12.13 -15.63 -8.53
C HIS A 87 13.25 -15.93 -7.56
N ILE A 88 13.20 -15.33 -6.37
CA ILE A 88 14.30 -15.40 -5.41
C ILE A 88 14.65 -16.84 -5.00
N GLU A 89 13.69 -17.77 -5.02
CA GLU A 89 13.91 -19.20 -4.77
C GLU A 89 14.75 -19.93 -5.82
N ASN A 90 14.88 -19.34 -7.01
CA ASN A 90 15.66 -19.90 -8.12
C ASN A 90 17.04 -19.25 -8.25
N GLU A 91 17.30 -18.19 -7.49
CA GLU A 91 18.57 -17.45 -7.54
C GLU A 91 19.59 -18.08 -6.60
N THR A 92 20.85 -18.07 -7.03
CA THR A 92 21.98 -18.53 -6.22
C THR A 92 22.60 -17.41 -5.41
N LEU A 93 22.57 -16.16 -5.90
CA LEU A 93 23.15 -15.01 -5.23
C LEU A 93 22.26 -13.75 -5.36
N ALA A 94 21.95 -13.11 -4.23
CA ALA A 94 21.23 -11.84 -4.21
C ALA A 94 21.85 -10.79 -3.26
N VAL A 95 21.96 -9.55 -3.73
CA VAL A 95 22.29 -8.37 -2.92
C VAL A 95 21.01 -7.58 -2.66
N ILE A 96 20.66 -7.38 -1.39
CA ILE A 96 19.40 -6.73 -0.98
C ILE A 96 19.73 -5.42 -0.27
N VAL A 97 19.22 -4.29 -0.77
CA VAL A 97 19.35 -2.98 -0.13
C VAL A 97 17.96 -2.47 0.25
N VAL A 98 17.66 -2.38 1.53
CA VAL A 98 16.28 -2.08 1.97
C VAL A 98 16.27 -1.06 3.10
N SER A 99 15.43 -0.03 2.97
CA SER A 99 15.18 0.92 4.04
C SER A 99 14.02 0.47 4.93
N SER A 100 13.95 1.00 6.16
CA SER A 100 12.69 1.00 6.93
C SER A 100 11.96 2.32 6.70
N THR A 101 10.63 2.33 6.80
CA THR A 101 9.82 3.56 6.78
C THR A 101 9.16 3.77 8.12
N GLY A 102 9.11 5.03 8.57
CA GLY A 102 8.44 5.44 9.81
C GLY A 102 8.77 4.49 10.97
N ASP A 103 7.78 3.68 11.34
CA ASP A 103 7.79 2.86 12.55
C ASP A 103 8.27 1.40 12.35
N GLY A 104 9.15 1.17 11.38
CA GLY A 104 9.68 -0.16 11.07
C GLY A 104 8.84 -0.94 10.07
N ASP A 105 8.02 -0.23 9.30
CA ASP A 105 7.27 -0.80 8.19
C ASP A 105 8.11 -0.82 6.91
N PRO A 106 7.97 -1.85 6.06
CA PRO A 106 8.66 -1.89 4.78
C PRO A 106 8.20 -0.74 3.88
N PRO A 107 9.13 -0.15 3.09
CA PRO A 107 8.78 0.71 1.97
C PRO A 107 7.69 0.08 1.12
N GLU A 108 6.88 0.91 0.47
CA GLU A 108 5.76 0.42 -0.31
C GLU A 108 6.21 -0.61 -1.35
N ASN A 109 7.35 -0.37 -2.02
CA ASN A 109 8.02 -1.27 -2.99
C ASN A 109 8.74 -2.49 -2.37
N ALA A 110 8.64 -2.73 -1.07
CA ALA A 110 9.14 -3.93 -0.38
C ALA A 110 8.06 -4.68 0.42
N SER A 111 6.91 -4.04 0.66
CA SER A 111 5.86 -4.56 1.53
C SER A 111 5.32 -5.94 1.12
N ARG A 112 5.17 -6.21 -0.19
CA ARG A 112 4.67 -7.49 -0.69
C ARG A 112 5.71 -8.59 -0.50
N PHE A 113 6.98 -8.28 -0.75
CA PHE A 113 8.10 -9.20 -0.54
C PHE A 113 8.18 -9.63 0.92
N VAL A 114 8.20 -8.68 1.85
CA VAL A 114 8.25 -8.97 3.30
C VAL A 114 7.08 -9.85 3.72
N ARG A 115 5.87 -9.57 3.21
CA ARG A 115 4.69 -10.40 3.48
C ARG A 115 4.83 -11.82 2.89
N ARG A 116 5.42 -11.98 1.71
CA ARG A 116 5.62 -13.28 1.05
C ARG A 116 6.58 -14.16 1.86
N ILE A 117 7.77 -13.67 2.18
CA ILE A 117 8.77 -14.44 2.93
C ILE A 117 8.34 -14.72 4.36
N SER A 118 7.42 -13.91 4.92
CA SER A 118 6.86 -14.13 6.26
C SER A 118 5.65 -15.09 6.28
N ARG A 119 5.31 -15.77 5.17
CA ARG A 119 4.19 -16.72 5.14
C ARG A 119 4.56 -17.97 5.91
N LYS A 120 3.75 -18.32 6.92
CA LYS A 120 3.91 -19.55 7.71
C LYS A 120 3.83 -20.86 6.92
N SER A 121 3.33 -20.81 5.68
CA SER A 121 3.22 -21.96 4.78
C SER A 121 4.50 -22.25 4.00
N LEU A 122 5.55 -21.44 4.16
CA LEU A 122 6.83 -21.68 3.48
C LEU A 122 7.69 -22.63 4.33
N GLU A 123 8.25 -23.63 3.67
CA GLU A 123 9.16 -24.58 4.30
C GLU A 123 10.48 -23.90 4.70
N PRO A 124 11.12 -24.31 5.81
CA PRO A 124 12.43 -23.78 6.23
C PRO A 124 13.58 -23.99 5.24
N THR A 125 13.37 -24.76 4.18
CA THR A 125 14.35 -25.00 3.10
C THR A 125 14.02 -24.25 1.81
N PHE A 126 12.98 -23.41 1.82
CA PHE A 126 12.45 -22.74 0.63
C PHE A 126 13.51 -21.94 -0.16
N LEU A 127 14.50 -21.38 0.53
CA LEU A 127 15.61 -20.59 -0.03
C LEU A 127 16.98 -21.23 0.24
N GLN A 128 17.05 -22.55 0.42
CA GLN A 128 18.30 -23.24 0.77
C GLN A 128 19.46 -23.06 -0.23
N LYS A 129 19.14 -22.69 -1.48
CA LYS A 129 20.13 -22.46 -2.55
C LYS A 129 20.63 -21.02 -2.61
N LEU A 130 19.97 -20.12 -1.90
CA LEU A 130 20.22 -18.70 -1.99
C LEU A 130 21.34 -18.30 -1.04
N GLU A 131 22.41 -17.77 -1.61
CA GLU A 131 23.35 -16.94 -0.90
C GLU A 131 22.93 -15.47 -1.00
N TYR A 132 23.10 -14.68 0.07
CA TYR A 132 22.72 -13.27 0.02
C TYR A 132 23.64 -12.34 0.80
N ALA A 133 23.65 -11.07 0.40
CA ALA A 133 24.20 -9.97 1.17
C ALA A 133 23.09 -8.93 1.40
N LEU A 134 22.91 -8.48 2.64
CA LEU A 134 21.88 -7.49 2.98
C LEU A 134 22.50 -6.23 3.55
N LEU A 135 22.12 -5.08 2.97
CA LEU A 135 22.40 -3.75 3.51
C LEU A 135 21.08 -3.09 3.92
N GLY A 136 20.89 -2.97 5.22
CA GLY A 136 19.77 -2.28 5.82
C GLY A 136 20.05 -0.80 6.01
N LEU A 137 19.15 0.04 5.51
CA LEU A 137 19.15 1.48 5.79
C LEU A 137 18.11 1.75 6.88
N GLY A 138 18.57 2.20 8.04
CA GLY A 138 17.75 2.48 9.21
C GLY A 138 18.08 3.85 9.79
N ASP A 139 17.22 4.33 10.68
CA ASP A 139 17.47 5.56 11.44
C ASP A 139 17.22 5.24 12.92
N SER A 140 18.26 5.35 13.73
CA SER A 140 18.22 4.99 15.16
C SER A 140 17.30 5.88 16.00
N ASN A 141 16.82 6.99 15.45
CA ASN A 141 15.82 7.85 16.09
C ASN A 141 14.41 7.25 16.06
N TYR A 142 14.17 6.19 15.29
CA TYR A 142 12.92 5.45 15.29
C TYR A 142 12.95 4.28 16.27
N SER A 143 11.79 3.93 16.81
CA SER A 143 11.63 2.84 17.80
C SER A 143 12.07 1.46 17.30
N THR A 144 12.16 1.30 15.98
CA THR A 144 12.48 0.05 15.29
C THR A 144 13.64 0.31 14.33
N PHE A 145 14.78 0.72 14.88
CA PHE A 145 16.03 0.81 14.12
C PHE A 145 16.24 -0.49 13.35
N GLN A 146 16.43 -0.40 12.03
CA GLN A 146 16.64 -1.55 11.14
C GLN A 146 15.49 -2.58 11.14
N GLY A 147 14.28 -2.23 11.58
CA GLY A 147 13.17 -3.19 11.76
C GLY A 147 12.87 -4.04 10.53
N VAL A 148 12.83 -3.45 9.33
CA VAL A 148 12.55 -4.16 8.07
C VAL A 148 13.77 -4.98 7.61
N PRO A 149 14.99 -4.42 7.51
CA PRO A 149 16.20 -5.19 7.26
C PRO A 149 16.36 -6.40 8.16
N THR A 150 16.22 -6.22 9.48
CA THR A 150 16.33 -7.29 10.48
C THR A 150 15.27 -8.36 10.25
N LYS A 151 14.03 -7.96 9.96
CA LYS A 151 12.95 -8.91 9.66
C LYS A 151 13.23 -9.71 8.38
N ILE A 152 13.73 -9.07 7.32
CA ILE A 152 14.09 -9.76 6.08
C ILE A 152 15.22 -10.74 6.34
N ASP A 153 16.30 -10.31 6.99
CA ASP A 153 17.45 -11.15 7.33
C ASP A 153 17.03 -12.40 8.12
N GLN A 154 16.23 -12.22 9.19
CA GLN A 154 15.71 -13.33 9.99
C GLN A 154 14.87 -14.31 9.17
N GLN A 155 14.01 -13.81 8.29
CA GLN A 155 13.17 -14.67 7.45
C GLN A 155 13.97 -15.38 6.36
N LEU A 156 14.95 -14.74 5.74
CA LEU A 156 15.82 -15.39 4.75
C LEU A 156 16.60 -16.54 5.38
N ARG A 157 17.21 -16.31 6.54
CA ARG A 157 17.91 -17.37 7.30
C ARG A 157 16.97 -18.49 7.71
N PHE A 158 15.78 -18.16 8.21
CA PHE A 158 14.77 -19.16 8.60
C PHE A 158 14.35 -20.04 7.41
N LEU A 159 14.31 -19.49 6.20
CA LEU A 159 13.99 -20.20 4.97
C LEU A 159 15.20 -20.90 4.33
N GLY A 160 16.35 -20.93 5.00
CA GLY A 160 17.53 -21.69 4.59
C GLY A 160 18.54 -20.91 3.74
N ALA A 161 18.31 -19.62 3.47
CA ALA A 161 19.28 -18.81 2.76
C ALA A 161 20.53 -18.55 3.62
N THR A 162 21.70 -18.49 2.97
CA THR A 162 22.99 -18.33 3.65
C THR A 162 23.54 -16.92 3.42
N PRO A 163 23.81 -16.12 4.46
CA PRO A 163 24.45 -14.82 4.29
C PRO A 163 25.92 -14.99 3.87
N VAL A 164 26.32 -14.36 2.76
CA VAL A 164 27.72 -14.32 2.29
C VAL A 164 28.57 -13.41 3.18
N ILE A 165 27.94 -12.34 3.69
CA ILE A 165 28.53 -11.39 4.62
C ILE A 165 27.51 -11.05 5.71
N GLU A 166 27.98 -10.56 6.86
CA GLU A 166 27.08 -10.06 7.90
C GLU A 166 26.22 -8.92 7.36
N THR A 167 24.96 -8.89 7.82
CA THR A 167 24.00 -7.87 7.42
C THR A 167 24.50 -6.51 7.85
N GLY A 168 24.73 -5.63 6.88
CA GLY A 168 25.15 -4.26 7.12
C GLY A 168 23.98 -3.46 7.67
N HIS A 169 24.18 -2.82 8.82
CA HIS A 169 23.19 -1.92 9.41
C HIS A 169 23.69 -0.48 9.28
N ALA A 170 23.41 0.14 8.12
CA ALA A 170 23.71 1.54 7.91
C ALA A 170 22.67 2.39 8.65
N ASP A 171 23.14 3.15 9.64
CA ASP A 171 22.34 4.20 10.25
C ASP A 171 22.46 5.46 9.38
N ASP A 172 21.35 5.99 8.89
CA ASP A 172 21.30 7.31 8.26
C ASP A 172 21.78 8.41 9.23
N GLN A 173 21.91 8.07 10.53
CA GLN A 173 22.53 8.87 11.58
C GLN A 173 23.99 8.51 11.89
N VAL A 174 24.77 7.71 11.11
CA VAL A 174 26.22 7.57 11.38
C VAL A 174 26.96 8.86 10.98
N GLY A 175 26.76 9.83 11.87
CA GLY A 175 27.22 11.19 12.02
C GLY A 175 26.68 11.82 13.32
N PHE A 176 25.70 11.22 14.01
CA PHE A 176 24.95 11.82 15.10
C PHE A 176 24.57 10.80 16.19
N SER A 177 25.48 10.61 17.13
CA SER A 177 25.13 10.14 18.48
C SER A 177 24.11 11.11 19.09
N GLY A 178 22.94 10.60 19.51
CA GLY A 178 21.99 11.36 20.32
C GLY A 178 22.73 12.01 21.48
N ASN A 179 22.70 13.34 21.52
CA ASN A 179 23.55 14.10 22.43
C ASN A 179 22.77 14.36 23.71
N ASP A 180 23.22 13.83 24.86
CA ASP A 180 22.71 14.20 26.19
C ASP A 180 22.75 15.73 26.42
N LYS A 181 23.48 16.48 25.58
CA LYS A 181 23.57 17.95 25.61
C LYS A 181 22.39 18.69 24.96
N LEU A 182 21.50 18.01 24.21
CA LEU A 182 20.38 18.70 23.53
C LEU A 182 19.27 19.11 24.51
N THR A 183 19.22 18.47 25.67
CA THR A 183 18.41 18.90 26.81
C THR A 183 19.34 19.08 27.99
N ASN A 184 19.32 20.23 28.67
CA ASN A 184 20.01 20.41 29.95
C ASN A 184 19.42 19.54 31.09
N GLU A 185 18.62 18.52 30.75
CA GLU A 185 17.90 17.67 31.68
C GLU A 185 18.50 16.27 31.74
N PRO A 186 19.02 15.85 32.90
CA PRO A 186 19.56 14.51 33.06
C PRO A 186 18.43 13.48 32.94
N GLY A 187 18.51 12.62 31.92
CA GLY A 187 17.65 11.44 31.76
C GLY A 187 16.73 11.44 30.53
N LEU A 188 16.58 12.56 29.80
CA LEU A 188 15.78 12.60 28.58
C LEU A 188 16.67 12.39 27.34
N ARG A 189 16.59 11.22 26.71
CA ARG A 189 17.39 10.91 25.52
C ARG A 189 16.61 11.27 24.28
N VAL A 190 16.89 12.46 23.76
CA VAL A 190 16.21 13.03 22.61
C VAL A 190 17.02 12.78 21.34
N PRO A 191 16.37 12.32 20.24
CA PRO A 191 17.03 12.16 18.95
C PRO A 191 17.51 13.49 18.38
N VAL A 192 18.55 13.46 17.54
CA VAL A 192 18.94 14.65 16.77
C VAL A 192 17.83 14.96 15.76
N ALA A 193 17.54 16.25 15.54
CA ALA A 193 16.57 16.63 14.52
C ALA A 193 17.06 16.18 13.12
N PRO A 194 16.16 15.69 12.25
CA PRO A 194 16.56 15.32 10.89
C PRO A 194 17.19 16.51 10.17
N GLN A 195 18.30 16.28 9.50
CA GLN A 195 19.05 17.34 8.82
C GLN A 195 18.25 17.95 7.67
N GLU A 196 18.25 19.28 7.60
CA GLU A 196 17.65 20.06 6.51
C GLU A 196 18.48 19.93 5.23
N PHE A 197 17.78 19.77 4.10
CA PHE A 197 18.41 19.60 2.79
C PHE A 197 17.67 20.30 1.66
N LEU A 198 16.50 20.88 1.91
CA LEU A 198 15.76 21.72 0.97
C LEU A 198 15.84 23.19 1.38
N ALA A 199 15.67 24.05 0.39
CA ALA A 199 15.45 25.47 0.53
C ALA A 199 14.25 25.85 -0.34
N THR A 200 13.35 26.69 0.19
CA THR A 200 12.25 27.26 -0.59
C THR A 200 12.44 28.76 -0.79
N THR A 201 12.06 29.24 -1.97
CA THR A 201 12.04 30.67 -2.29
C THR A 201 10.69 31.02 -2.89
N VAL A 202 10.04 32.05 -2.36
CA VAL A 202 8.74 32.52 -2.84
C VAL A 202 8.91 33.88 -3.49
N SER A 203 8.56 33.98 -4.77
CA SER A 203 8.60 35.25 -5.52
C SER A 203 7.28 36.02 -5.37
N HIS A 204 7.20 37.26 -5.82
CA HIS A 204 5.93 38.02 -5.84
C HIS A 204 4.97 37.60 -6.97
N GLU A 205 5.40 36.78 -7.92
CA GLU A 205 4.58 36.30 -9.02
C GLU A 205 3.47 35.39 -8.47
N LYS A 206 2.20 35.67 -8.81
CA LYS A 206 1.08 34.78 -8.47
C LYS A 206 0.97 33.67 -9.49
N LEU A 207 0.92 32.44 -9.01
CA LEU A 207 0.62 31.29 -9.84
C LEU A 207 -0.90 31.21 -10.03
N GLN A 208 -1.36 31.14 -11.28
CA GLN A 208 -2.79 30.99 -11.55
C GLN A 208 -3.31 29.63 -11.08
N GLN A 209 -4.61 29.56 -10.78
CA GLN A 209 -5.27 28.28 -10.58
C GLN A 209 -5.16 27.45 -11.87
N ASN A 210 -4.90 26.14 -11.76
CA ASN A 210 -4.67 25.25 -12.90
C ASN A 210 -3.48 25.66 -13.79
N HIS A 211 -2.36 26.02 -13.16
CA HIS A 211 -1.08 26.39 -13.77
C HIS A 211 -0.40 25.31 -14.64
N GLY A 212 -1.11 24.26 -15.05
CA GLY A 212 -0.61 23.22 -15.95
C GLY A 212 0.54 22.38 -15.39
N ILE A 213 0.81 22.44 -14.08
CA ILE A 213 1.83 21.58 -13.47
C ILE A 213 1.28 20.16 -13.45
N PRO A 214 2.02 19.19 -13.99
CA PRO A 214 1.60 17.79 -13.95
C PRO A 214 1.36 17.33 -12.52
N TRP A 215 0.32 16.51 -12.33
CA TRP A 215 -0.03 15.96 -11.03
C TRP A 215 1.20 15.29 -10.39
N GLN A 216 1.60 15.81 -9.23
CA GLN A 216 2.75 15.33 -8.46
C GLN A 216 4.03 15.15 -9.29
N ASN A 217 4.31 16.10 -10.19
CA ASN A 217 5.54 16.11 -11.01
C ASN A 217 5.77 14.79 -11.77
N GLU A 218 4.67 14.15 -12.21
CA GLU A 218 4.67 12.87 -12.93
C GLU A 218 5.35 11.71 -12.17
N ALA A 219 5.48 11.84 -10.85
CA ALA A 219 6.11 10.83 -10.04
C ALA A 219 5.38 9.50 -10.16
N LYS A 220 6.08 8.46 -10.61
CA LYS A 220 5.51 7.11 -10.74
C LYS A 220 5.13 6.56 -9.36
N MET A 221 4.04 5.82 -9.31
CA MET A 221 3.62 5.06 -8.13
C MET A 221 3.70 3.57 -8.43
N VAL A 222 4.15 2.80 -7.44
CA VAL A 222 4.35 1.36 -7.59
C VAL A 222 3.02 0.69 -7.86
N GLY A 223 2.94 -0.01 -9.00
CA GLY A 223 1.78 -0.78 -9.42
C GLY A 223 0.65 0.04 -10.06
N VAL A 224 0.73 1.37 -10.07
CA VAL A 224 -0.18 2.20 -10.87
C VAL A 224 0.20 2.07 -12.35
N ALA A 225 -0.78 1.70 -13.18
CA ALA A 225 -0.57 1.36 -14.59
C ALA A 225 -0.83 2.54 -15.54
N SER A 226 -1.35 3.67 -15.05
CA SER A 226 -1.69 4.83 -15.89
C SER A 226 -1.39 6.18 -15.20
N ALA A 227 -1.17 7.22 -16.01
CA ALA A 227 -1.32 8.59 -15.55
C ALA A 227 -2.78 8.85 -15.09
N PRO A 228 -3.02 9.90 -14.29
CA PRO A 228 -4.38 10.34 -13.99
C PRO A 228 -5.15 10.69 -15.25
N TYR A 229 -6.41 10.29 -15.32
CA TYR A 229 -7.33 10.60 -16.40
C TYR A 229 -8.71 10.96 -15.83
N ASP A 230 -9.46 11.77 -16.57
CA ASP A 230 -10.77 12.23 -16.13
C ASP A 230 -11.85 11.17 -16.34
N VAL A 231 -12.80 11.11 -15.40
CA VAL A 231 -14.03 10.33 -15.48
C VAL A 231 -15.21 11.19 -15.05
N THR A 232 -16.40 10.85 -15.54
CA THR A 232 -17.63 11.58 -15.24
C THR A 232 -18.48 10.80 -14.24
N VAL A 233 -18.91 11.44 -13.15
CA VAL A 233 -19.84 10.86 -12.19
C VAL A 233 -21.24 10.82 -12.81
N VAL A 234 -21.89 9.64 -12.80
CA VAL A 234 -23.22 9.44 -13.37
C VAL A 234 -24.24 8.86 -12.41
N GLY A 235 -23.83 8.59 -11.17
CA GLY A 235 -24.75 8.13 -10.13
C GLY A 235 -24.09 8.13 -8.76
N THR A 236 -24.83 8.57 -7.76
CA THR A 236 -24.48 8.42 -6.35
C THR A 236 -25.73 7.96 -5.60
N ALA A 237 -25.57 6.99 -4.71
CA ALA A 237 -26.69 6.46 -3.94
C ALA A 237 -26.24 5.95 -2.57
N ARG A 238 -27.09 6.09 -1.56
CA ARG A 238 -26.92 5.41 -0.27
C ARG A 238 -27.51 4.00 -0.39
N LEU A 239 -26.76 2.99 0.01
CA LEU A 239 -27.16 1.57 -0.09
C LEU A 239 -27.68 0.97 1.21
N THR A 240 -27.50 1.65 2.34
CA THR A 240 -27.90 1.15 3.68
C THR A 240 -28.82 2.15 4.36
N ASP A 241 -29.61 1.66 5.31
CA ASP A 241 -30.54 2.49 6.10
C ASP A 241 -29.88 3.64 6.84
N ALA A 242 -30.69 4.65 7.20
CA ALA A 242 -30.27 5.94 7.74
C ALA A 242 -29.46 5.83 9.05
N ASP A 243 -29.80 4.86 9.88
CA ASP A 243 -29.31 4.63 11.25
C ASP A 243 -28.18 3.59 11.35
N VAL A 244 -27.73 3.04 10.21
CA VAL A 244 -26.61 2.11 10.18
C VAL A 244 -25.31 2.82 10.55
N VAL A 245 -24.62 2.29 11.57
CA VAL A 245 -23.38 2.85 12.14
C VAL A 245 -22.27 3.09 11.10
N LYS A 246 -22.19 2.23 10.07
CA LYS A 246 -21.22 2.34 8.98
C LYS A 246 -21.97 2.40 7.64
N PRO A 247 -22.46 3.59 7.24
CA PRO A 247 -23.28 3.70 6.04
C PRO A 247 -22.43 3.41 4.80
N LYS A 248 -23.06 2.75 3.83
CA LYS A 248 -22.42 2.38 2.56
C LYS A 248 -23.07 3.12 1.42
N TYR A 249 -22.24 3.56 0.48
CA TYR A 249 -22.66 4.34 -0.67
C TYR A 249 -22.14 3.70 -1.95
N GLU A 250 -22.90 3.90 -3.01
CA GLU A 250 -22.54 3.60 -4.38
C GLU A 250 -22.09 4.88 -5.08
N LEU A 251 -21.00 4.79 -5.83
CA LEU A 251 -20.61 5.75 -6.84
C LEU A 251 -20.57 5.04 -8.20
N VAL A 252 -21.15 5.67 -9.22
CA VAL A 252 -21.12 5.20 -10.60
C VAL A 252 -20.44 6.25 -11.46
N VAL A 253 -19.45 5.82 -12.25
CA VAL A 253 -18.71 6.70 -13.17
C VAL A 253 -18.73 6.14 -14.59
N ILE A 254 -18.51 7.02 -15.57
CA ILE A 254 -18.22 6.64 -16.95
C ILE A 254 -16.75 6.92 -17.25
N LEU A 255 -16.05 5.91 -17.74
CA LEU A 255 -14.68 6.03 -18.21
C LEU A 255 -14.66 6.39 -19.69
N GLU A 256 -14.81 7.69 -19.97
CA GLU A 256 -14.85 8.23 -21.33
C GLU A 256 -13.52 8.08 -22.07
N HIS A 257 -12.41 8.06 -21.32
CA HIS A 257 -11.04 7.99 -21.84
C HIS A 257 -10.73 6.71 -22.62
N PHE A 258 -11.48 5.63 -22.40
CA PHE A 258 -11.24 4.34 -23.04
C PHE A 258 -12.39 3.98 -23.98
N ASP A 259 -12.08 3.66 -25.24
CA ASP A 259 -13.06 3.07 -26.16
C ASP A 259 -13.45 1.65 -25.73
N VAL A 260 -12.43 0.88 -25.32
CA VAL A 260 -12.58 -0.43 -24.69
C VAL A 260 -11.93 -0.35 -23.33
N LEU A 261 -12.74 -0.53 -22.29
CA LEU A 261 -12.27 -0.42 -20.92
C LEU A 261 -11.27 -1.55 -20.62
N PRO A 262 -10.02 -1.25 -20.23
CA PRO A 262 -9.05 -2.25 -19.83
C PRO A 262 -9.31 -2.72 -18.39
N TYR A 263 -10.50 -3.26 -18.15
CA TYR A 263 -10.99 -3.71 -16.85
C TYR A 263 -11.17 -5.21 -16.84
N GLU A 264 -10.75 -5.82 -15.74
CA GLU A 264 -11.09 -7.19 -15.40
C GLU A 264 -11.74 -7.25 -14.01
N PRO A 265 -12.68 -8.18 -13.77
CA PRO A 265 -13.24 -8.36 -12.43
C PRO A 265 -12.14 -8.52 -11.38
N GLY A 266 -12.25 -7.77 -10.28
CA GLY A 266 -11.23 -7.70 -9.25
C GLY A 266 -10.23 -6.54 -9.39
N ASP A 267 -10.19 -5.84 -10.53
CA ASP A 267 -9.37 -4.64 -10.66
C ASP A 267 -9.80 -3.52 -9.70
N ALA A 268 -8.82 -2.72 -9.31
CA ALA A 268 -8.99 -1.58 -8.41
C ALA A 268 -8.65 -0.27 -9.14
N PHE A 269 -9.45 0.75 -8.87
CA PHE A 269 -9.29 2.08 -9.43
C PHE A 269 -8.88 3.03 -8.32
N TYR A 270 -7.93 3.89 -8.62
CA TYR A 270 -7.33 4.81 -7.66
C TYR A 270 -7.89 6.20 -7.91
N PHE A 271 -8.62 6.74 -6.94
CA PHE A 271 -9.17 8.08 -7.02
C PHE A 271 -8.15 9.09 -6.52
N VAL A 272 -7.87 10.11 -7.32
CA VAL A 272 -7.02 11.23 -6.92
C VAL A 272 -7.85 12.14 -6.03
N VAL A 273 -7.43 12.30 -4.78
CA VAL A 273 -8.16 13.09 -3.78
C VAL A 273 -7.24 14.15 -3.20
N GLU A 274 -7.73 15.37 -3.19
CA GLU A 274 -7.00 16.54 -2.70
C GLU A 274 -7.22 16.75 -1.21
N ASN A 275 -6.23 17.35 -0.54
CA ASN A 275 -6.44 17.81 0.83
C ASN A 275 -7.45 18.95 0.89
N PRO A 276 -8.34 19.01 1.91
CA PRO A 276 -9.35 20.05 1.99
C PRO A 276 -8.71 21.42 2.21
N LEU A 277 -9.17 22.41 1.43
CA LEU A 277 -8.67 23.79 1.50
C LEU A 277 -8.65 24.38 2.92
N PRO A 278 -9.66 24.15 3.80
CA PRO A 278 -9.60 24.66 5.17
C PRO A 278 -8.43 24.10 6.00
N GLU A 279 -8.06 22.83 5.81
CA GLU A 279 -6.92 22.21 6.53
C GLU A 279 -5.59 22.73 5.97
N VAL A 280 -5.50 22.88 4.65
CA VAL A 280 -4.33 23.47 3.98
C VAL A 280 -4.13 24.92 4.45
N ASN A 281 -5.21 25.72 4.47
CA ASN A 281 -5.17 27.10 4.95
C ASN A 281 -4.73 27.19 6.40
N PHE A 282 -5.24 26.33 7.28
CA PHE A 282 -4.83 26.29 8.68
C PHE A 282 -3.33 26.05 8.80
N ILE A 283 -2.77 25.06 8.09
CA ILE A 283 -1.32 24.79 8.14
C ILE A 283 -0.51 25.99 7.63
N LEU A 284 -0.90 26.56 6.48
CA LEU A 284 -0.22 27.71 5.89
C LEU A 284 -0.29 28.96 6.77
N GLU A 285 -1.42 29.19 7.43
CA GLU A 285 -1.60 30.26 8.43
C GLU A 285 -0.69 30.03 9.63
N ARG A 286 -0.61 28.79 10.11
CA ARG A 286 0.31 28.41 11.19
C ARG A 286 1.77 28.57 10.81
N MET A 287 2.13 28.55 9.54
CA MET A 287 3.49 28.86 9.07
C MET A 287 3.72 30.37 8.88
N GLY A 288 2.67 31.19 8.92
CA GLY A 288 2.74 32.61 8.56
C GLY A 288 2.83 32.85 7.05
N LEU A 289 2.50 31.86 6.21
CA LEU A 289 2.70 31.89 4.75
C LEU A 289 1.38 31.94 3.95
N LEU A 290 0.23 31.97 4.61
CA LEU A 290 -1.09 31.95 3.95
C LEU A 290 -1.24 33.08 2.91
N ALA A 291 -0.76 34.29 3.21
CA ALA A 291 -0.87 35.45 2.33
C ALA A 291 -0.07 35.32 1.02
N ILE A 292 0.96 34.46 1.01
CA ILE A 292 1.82 34.22 -0.15
C ILE A 292 1.67 32.81 -0.70
N ALA A 293 0.67 32.04 -0.23
CA ALA A 293 0.55 30.61 -0.54
C ALA A 293 0.31 30.30 -2.02
N ASP A 294 -0.25 31.26 -2.77
CA ASP A 294 -0.53 31.18 -4.21
C ASP A 294 0.56 31.80 -5.06
N GLN A 295 1.64 32.29 -4.46
CA GLN A 295 2.79 32.81 -5.19
C GLN A 295 3.71 31.69 -5.64
N VAL A 296 4.51 31.97 -6.68
CA VAL A 296 5.47 31.01 -7.23
C VAL A 296 6.53 30.71 -6.17
N CYS A 297 6.54 29.46 -5.73
CA CYS A 297 7.49 28.84 -4.82
C CYS A 297 8.43 27.94 -5.63
N THR A 298 9.73 28.15 -5.49
CA THR A 298 10.78 27.30 -6.03
C THR A 298 11.42 26.48 -4.91
N VAL A 299 11.43 25.16 -5.07
CA VAL A 299 12.09 24.20 -4.16
C VAL A 299 13.43 23.81 -4.77
N ALA A 300 14.51 23.99 -4.01
CA ALA A 300 15.87 23.62 -4.40
C ALA A 300 16.55 22.82 -3.30
N LEU A 301 17.67 22.16 -3.63
CA LEU A 301 18.56 21.62 -2.61
C LEU A 301 19.26 22.76 -1.87
N ASN A 302 19.33 22.67 -0.55
CA ASN A 302 20.08 23.62 0.27
C ASN A 302 21.59 23.43 0.00
N PRO A 303 22.30 24.45 -0.51
CA PRO A 303 23.72 24.35 -0.85
C PRO A 303 24.62 24.11 0.38
N SER A 304 24.13 24.44 1.58
CA SER A 304 24.85 24.24 2.85
C SER A 304 24.51 22.93 3.54
N THR A 305 23.70 22.05 2.93
CA THR A 305 23.36 20.76 3.54
C THR A 305 24.59 19.86 3.63
N GLN A 306 24.70 19.12 4.74
CA GLN A 306 25.71 18.07 4.89
C GLN A 306 25.08 16.67 4.70
N LYS A 307 23.80 16.62 4.29
CA LYS A 307 23.13 15.36 4.03
C LYS A 307 23.78 14.69 2.83
N VAL A 308 24.10 13.42 2.95
CA VAL A 308 24.70 12.64 1.86
C VAL A 308 23.65 12.35 0.80
N ASN A 309 23.94 12.67 -0.46
CA ASN A 309 23.07 12.49 -1.64
C ASN A 309 21.64 13.02 -1.43
N PRO A 310 21.46 14.31 -1.15
CA PRO A 310 20.14 14.88 -0.94
C PRO A 310 19.41 14.97 -2.28
N VAL A 311 18.14 14.55 -2.30
CA VAL A 311 17.31 14.54 -3.51
C VAL A 311 15.96 15.17 -3.19
N ILE A 312 15.48 16.05 -4.08
CA ILE A 312 14.13 16.58 -4.00
C ILE A 312 13.15 15.41 -4.25
N PRO A 313 12.19 15.15 -3.35
CA PRO A 313 11.26 14.04 -3.53
C PRO A 313 10.57 14.11 -4.89
N ALA A 314 10.53 13.01 -5.64
CA ALA A 314 10.09 13.02 -7.04
C ALA A 314 8.68 13.61 -7.25
N HIS A 315 7.81 13.51 -6.24
CA HIS A 315 6.43 14.00 -6.25
C HIS A 315 6.29 15.50 -5.94
N VAL A 316 7.39 16.17 -5.62
CA VAL A 316 7.47 17.60 -5.33
C VAL A 316 7.94 18.33 -6.58
N PRO A 317 7.07 19.12 -7.24
CA PRO A 317 7.49 19.95 -8.37
C PRO A 317 8.46 21.06 -7.92
N VAL A 318 9.54 21.24 -8.69
CA VAL A 318 10.59 22.25 -8.42
C VAL A 318 10.01 23.67 -8.42
N ARG A 319 9.07 23.98 -9.31
CA ARG A 319 8.39 25.28 -9.39
C ARG A 319 6.89 25.06 -9.27
N SER A 320 6.27 25.56 -8.21
CA SER A 320 4.82 25.46 -7.95
C SER A 320 4.36 26.56 -7.00
N SER A 321 3.32 26.35 -6.19
CA SER A 321 2.94 27.22 -5.08
C SER A 321 2.87 26.40 -3.79
N LEU A 322 3.02 27.05 -2.63
CA LEU A 322 2.87 26.35 -1.34
C LEU A 322 1.49 25.70 -1.24
N ARG A 323 0.43 26.40 -1.69
CA ARG A 323 -0.92 25.84 -1.74
C ARG A 323 -0.97 24.57 -2.57
N HIS A 324 -0.36 24.56 -3.76
CA HIS A 324 -0.35 23.37 -4.61
C HIS A 324 0.33 22.18 -3.92
N LEU A 325 1.50 22.39 -3.29
CA LEU A 325 2.23 21.34 -2.58
C LEU A 325 1.38 20.71 -1.46
N PHE A 326 0.76 21.52 -0.60
CA PHE A 326 -0.06 21.02 0.50
C PHE A 326 -1.44 20.50 0.07
N THR A 327 -1.93 20.88 -1.11
CA THR A 327 -3.22 20.41 -1.63
C THR A 327 -3.08 19.06 -2.35
N HIS A 328 -2.04 18.90 -3.18
CA HIS A 328 -1.93 17.76 -4.09
C HIS A 328 -0.73 16.84 -3.84
N CYS A 329 0.36 17.31 -3.21
CA CYS A 329 1.61 16.55 -3.13
C CYS A 329 1.84 15.87 -1.77
N LEU A 330 1.50 16.55 -0.67
CA LEU A 330 1.87 16.13 0.69
C LEU A 330 0.68 15.60 1.47
N ASP A 331 0.82 14.48 2.17
CA ASP A 331 -0.22 13.94 3.06
C ASP A 331 -0.15 14.64 4.42
N ILE A 332 -1.14 15.50 4.68
CA ILE A 332 -1.26 16.28 5.93
C ILE A 332 -2.12 15.58 6.99
N ARG A 333 -2.78 14.47 6.63
CA ARG A 333 -3.73 13.75 7.50
C ARG A 333 -3.13 12.49 8.11
N ARG A 334 -2.06 11.94 7.52
CA ARG A 334 -1.31 10.85 8.13
C ARG A 334 -0.75 11.28 9.48
N THR A 335 -0.77 10.36 10.44
CA THR A 335 -0.19 10.59 11.76
C THR A 335 1.30 10.94 11.64
N PRO A 336 1.74 12.12 12.13
CA PRO A 336 3.14 12.48 12.10
C PRO A 336 3.99 11.50 12.92
N GLY A 337 5.05 10.97 12.30
CA GLY A 337 6.05 10.17 13.00
C GLY A 337 6.93 11.02 13.92
N ARG A 338 7.65 10.37 14.85
CA ARG A 338 8.53 11.05 15.82
C ARG A 338 9.52 12.04 15.18
N PRO A 339 10.12 11.79 14.00
CA PRO A 339 11.02 12.78 13.40
C PRO A 339 10.35 14.06 12.93
N ILE A 340 9.07 14.01 12.56
CA ILE A 340 8.29 15.22 12.29
C ILE A 340 8.11 16.00 13.59
N LEU A 341 7.64 15.37 14.67
CA LEU A 341 7.48 16.03 15.97
C LEU A 341 8.80 16.62 16.47
N ARG A 342 9.91 15.91 16.24
CA ARG A 342 11.24 16.36 16.63
C ARG A 342 11.64 17.62 15.86
N ALA A 343 11.40 17.67 14.55
CA ALA A 343 11.64 18.88 13.76
C ALA A 343 10.70 20.02 14.17
N LEU A 344 9.43 19.74 14.46
CA LEU A 344 8.46 20.74 14.94
C LEU A 344 8.91 21.42 16.25
N ALA A 345 9.60 20.68 17.13
CA ALA A 345 10.13 21.23 18.39
C ALA A 345 11.12 22.39 18.18
N GLU A 346 11.82 22.46 17.04
CA GLU A 346 12.73 23.58 16.75
C GLU A 346 11.98 24.87 16.41
N GLY A 347 10.76 24.75 15.89
CA GLY A 347 9.89 25.90 15.59
C GLY A 347 9.01 26.33 16.77
N ALA A 348 9.16 25.72 17.95
CA ALA A 348 8.39 26.06 19.15
C ALA A 348 9.01 27.27 19.86
N THR A 349 8.21 28.33 20.08
CA THR A 349 8.63 29.54 20.81
C THR A 349 8.31 29.46 22.31
N ASN A 350 7.40 28.56 22.71
CA ASN A 350 7.11 28.28 24.11
C ASN A 350 7.96 27.10 24.59
N GLU A 351 8.75 27.30 25.64
CA GLU A 351 9.66 26.28 26.18
C GLU A 351 8.95 25.04 26.73
N GLN A 352 7.74 25.18 27.28
CA GLN A 352 6.96 24.03 27.78
C GLN A 352 6.43 23.18 26.61
N GLU A 353 5.96 23.82 25.55
CA GLU A 353 5.55 23.12 24.32
C GLU A 353 6.73 22.43 23.64
N LYS A 354 7.87 23.14 23.54
CA LYS A 354 9.12 22.58 23.03
C LYS A 354 9.52 21.35 23.82
N ARG A 355 9.61 21.48 25.15
CA ARG A 355 9.91 20.37 26.06
C ARG A 355 8.97 19.19 25.83
N ARG A 356 7.66 19.42 25.76
CA ARG A 356 6.68 18.34 25.58
C ARG A 356 6.85 17.60 24.26
N LEU A 357 7.16 18.32 23.17
CA LEU A 357 7.50 17.69 21.89
C LEU A 357 8.79 16.87 21.99
N LEU A 358 9.82 17.37 22.67
CA LEU A 358 11.06 16.63 22.90
C LEU A 358 10.81 15.35 23.73
N GLU A 359 9.97 15.42 24.76
CA GLU A 359 9.55 14.26 25.55
C GLU A 359 8.90 13.18 24.68
N LEU A 360 7.88 13.54 23.89
CA LEU A 360 7.20 12.61 22.96
C LEU A 360 8.15 11.97 21.94
N THR A 361 9.25 12.64 21.61
CA THR A 361 10.25 12.15 20.64
C THR A 361 11.42 11.44 21.29
N SER A 362 11.52 11.45 22.62
CA SER A 362 12.60 10.83 23.36
C SER A 362 12.46 9.31 23.43
N ALA A 363 13.55 8.61 23.74
CA ALA A 363 13.51 7.15 23.96
C ALA A 363 12.48 6.77 25.04
N GLN A 364 12.36 7.59 26.08
CA GLN A 364 11.47 7.38 27.22
C GLN A 364 9.99 7.65 26.88
N GLY A 365 9.71 8.62 26.02
CA GLY A 365 8.34 9.03 25.65
C GLY A 365 7.66 8.13 24.62
N LEU A 366 8.23 6.96 24.27
CA LEU A 366 7.63 6.07 23.27
C LEU A 366 6.22 5.61 23.63
N SER A 367 5.96 5.29 24.90
CA SER A 367 4.62 4.88 25.35
C SER A 367 3.63 6.00 25.17
N GLU A 368 3.98 7.20 25.62
CA GLU A 368 3.14 8.40 25.51
C GLU A 368 2.91 8.80 24.05
N PHE A 369 3.91 8.69 23.18
CA PHE A 369 3.72 8.90 21.75
C PHE A 369 2.70 7.92 21.17
N ASN A 370 2.79 6.64 21.54
CA ASN A 370 1.84 5.64 21.05
C ASN A 370 0.42 5.91 21.55
N GLU A 371 0.28 6.23 22.84
CA GLU A 371 -1.01 6.46 23.48
C GLU A 371 -1.68 7.77 23.03
N PHE A 372 -0.93 8.87 22.97
CA PHE A 372 -1.52 10.20 22.73
C PHE A 372 -1.45 10.65 21.27
N VAL A 373 -0.57 10.09 20.45
CA VAL A 373 -0.40 10.51 19.04
C VAL A 373 -0.80 9.39 18.08
N ARG A 374 -0.24 8.19 18.25
CA ARG A 374 -0.41 7.10 17.27
C ARG A 374 -1.78 6.44 17.33
N GLN A 375 -2.21 5.98 18.50
CA GLN A 375 -3.49 5.29 18.69
C GLN A 375 -4.68 6.19 18.33
N PRO A 376 -4.73 7.44 18.84
CA PRO A 376 -5.65 8.48 18.38
C PRO A 376 -5.52 8.87 16.93
N GLY A 377 -4.49 8.45 16.20
CA GLY A 377 -4.23 8.86 14.82
C GLY A 377 -4.33 10.38 14.62
N LEU A 378 -3.60 11.16 15.42
CA LEU A 378 -3.60 12.62 15.33
C LEU A 378 -2.93 13.08 14.03
N SER A 379 -3.56 14.02 13.31
CA SER A 379 -2.97 14.62 12.11
C SER A 379 -1.97 15.74 12.44
N LEU A 380 -1.25 16.26 11.44
CA LEU A 380 -0.41 17.45 11.60
C LEU A 380 -1.21 18.65 12.16
N SER A 381 -2.46 18.82 11.72
CA SER A 381 -3.31 19.91 12.20
C SER A 381 -3.67 19.77 13.68
N ASP A 382 -3.87 18.54 14.18
CA ASP A 382 -4.15 18.29 15.59
C ASP A 382 -2.92 18.63 16.45
N ILE A 383 -1.72 18.25 16.00
CA ILE A 383 -0.45 18.59 16.66
C ILE A 383 -0.24 20.10 16.67
N LEU A 384 -0.33 20.77 15.52
CA LEU A 384 -0.15 22.23 15.47
C LEU A 384 -1.18 22.96 16.33
N PHE A 385 -2.41 22.46 16.41
CA PHE A 385 -3.39 23.02 17.32
C PHE A 385 -3.00 22.86 18.79
N ALA A 386 -2.58 21.67 19.20
CA ALA A 386 -2.16 21.37 20.58
C ALA A 386 -0.91 22.16 21.01
N PHE A 387 -0.04 22.51 20.06
CA PHE A 387 1.18 23.28 20.29
C PHE A 387 1.11 24.62 19.54
N PRO A 388 0.37 25.62 20.06
CA PRO A 388 0.11 26.89 19.37
C PRO A 388 1.35 27.75 19.13
N SER A 389 2.44 27.55 19.87
CA SER A 389 3.70 28.27 19.70
C SER A 389 4.56 27.76 18.53
N VAL A 390 4.26 26.57 18.02
CA VAL A 390 5.00 25.91 16.92
C VAL A 390 4.73 26.60 15.59
N ARG A 391 5.80 27.00 14.91
CA ARG A 391 5.84 27.62 13.58
C ARG A 391 6.83 26.86 12.68
N PRO A 392 6.39 25.81 11.95
CA PRO A 392 7.29 25.06 11.09
C PRO A 392 7.62 25.85 9.81
N SER A 393 8.80 25.65 9.25
CA SER A 393 9.15 26.16 7.92
C SER A 393 8.56 25.28 6.80
N ALA A 394 8.49 25.82 5.59
CA ALA A 394 7.97 25.09 4.44
C ALA A 394 8.89 23.93 4.03
N GLU A 395 10.20 24.17 4.04
CA GLU A 395 11.25 23.20 3.76
C GLU A 395 11.08 21.97 4.65
N ARG A 396 10.95 22.17 5.97
CA ARG A 396 10.83 21.07 6.93
C ARG A 396 9.62 20.18 6.66
N LEU A 397 8.47 20.78 6.32
CA LEU A 397 7.27 20.02 6.02
C LEU A 397 7.36 19.30 4.66
N ILE A 398 7.90 19.95 3.63
CA ILE A 398 8.10 19.34 2.31
C ILE A 398 9.06 18.14 2.38
N GLU A 399 10.10 18.23 3.22
CA GLU A 399 11.06 17.15 3.42
C GLU A 399 10.48 15.93 4.14
N LEU A 400 9.62 16.17 5.13
CA LEU A 400 9.22 15.14 6.09
C LEU A 400 7.82 14.59 5.87
N LEU A 401 6.91 15.37 5.28
CA LEU A 401 5.58 14.87 5.02
C LEU A 401 5.62 13.82 3.89
N PRO A 402 4.90 12.71 4.05
CA PRO A 402 4.85 11.70 3.02
C PRO A 402 4.05 12.18 1.81
N ARG A 403 4.24 11.53 0.68
CA ARG A 403 3.45 11.76 -0.54
C ARG A 403 1.96 11.49 -0.27
N LEU A 404 1.10 12.40 -0.74
CA LEU A 404 -0.35 12.17 -0.79
C LEU A 404 -0.66 11.08 -1.81
N THR A 405 -1.26 9.97 -1.37
CA THR A 405 -1.54 8.82 -2.25
C THR A 405 -3.01 8.78 -2.68
N PRO A 406 -3.30 8.52 -3.96
CA PRO A 406 -4.65 8.21 -4.43
C PRO A 406 -5.25 7.00 -3.69
N ARG A 407 -6.57 6.96 -3.57
CA ARG A 407 -7.26 5.92 -2.81
C ARG A 407 -7.86 4.86 -3.71
N SER A 408 -7.49 3.61 -3.47
CA SER A 408 -7.99 2.48 -4.24
C SER A 408 -9.38 2.03 -3.80
N TYR A 409 -10.22 1.72 -4.78
CA TYR A 409 -11.52 1.08 -4.62
C TYR A 409 -11.67 -0.02 -5.66
N SER A 410 -12.11 -1.21 -5.23
CA SER A 410 -12.44 -2.30 -6.15
C SER A 410 -13.73 -1.95 -6.90
N ALA A 411 -13.74 -2.14 -8.21
CA ALA A 411 -14.97 -2.02 -8.97
C ALA A 411 -15.94 -3.15 -8.57
N SER A 412 -17.16 -2.79 -8.18
CA SER A 412 -18.21 -3.74 -7.81
C SER A 412 -18.94 -4.30 -9.02
N SER A 413 -19.02 -3.53 -10.11
CA SER A 413 -19.51 -4.01 -11.40
C SER A 413 -19.04 -3.09 -12.53
N CYS A 414 -19.05 -3.63 -13.75
CA CYS A 414 -18.81 -2.88 -14.97
C CYS A 414 -19.80 -3.32 -16.05
N ARG A 415 -20.41 -2.35 -16.73
CA ARG A 415 -21.27 -2.58 -17.92
C ARG A 415 -20.90 -1.57 -19.00
N GLY A 416 -20.23 -2.04 -20.05
CA GLY A 416 -19.66 -1.16 -21.07
C GLY A 416 -18.57 -0.27 -20.48
N ARG A 417 -18.79 1.05 -20.47
CA ARG A 417 -17.88 2.05 -19.85
C ARG A 417 -18.35 2.54 -18.49
N ARG A 418 -19.47 2.02 -17.98
CA ARG A 418 -20.02 2.38 -16.66
C ARG A 418 -19.45 1.45 -15.60
N VAL A 419 -18.76 2.02 -14.63
CA VAL A 419 -18.16 1.28 -13.50
C VAL A 419 -18.81 1.74 -12.20
N ARG A 420 -19.16 0.77 -11.36
CA ARG A 420 -19.72 1.01 -10.02
C ARG A 420 -18.67 0.74 -8.95
N PHE A 421 -18.72 1.52 -7.89
CA PHE A 421 -17.87 1.41 -6.71
C PHE A 421 -18.76 1.45 -5.47
N ILE A 422 -18.44 0.61 -4.50
CA ILE A 422 -19.05 0.67 -3.18
C ILE A 422 -18.00 1.10 -2.17
N TYR A 423 -18.36 2.02 -1.28
CA TYR A 423 -17.50 2.42 -0.19
C TYR A 423 -18.27 2.59 1.11
N SER A 424 -17.59 2.31 2.23
CA SER A 424 -18.08 2.63 3.57
C SER A 424 -17.51 3.97 4.00
N VAL A 425 -18.32 4.83 4.59
CA VAL A 425 -17.84 6.11 5.11
C VAL A 425 -16.94 5.86 6.31
N MET A 426 -15.72 6.39 6.25
CA MET A 426 -14.80 6.35 7.38
C MET A 426 -15.03 7.59 8.25
N SER A 427 -15.25 7.39 9.54
CA SER A 427 -15.38 8.46 10.53
C SER A 427 -14.45 8.21 11.72
N PHE A 428 -13.93 9.29 12.26
CA PHE A 428 -13.03 9.36 13.40
C PHE A 428 -13.67 10.29 14.42
N THR A 429 -13.86 9.82 15.65
CA THR A 429 -14.56 10.59 16.69
C THR A 429 -13.57 11.36 17.56
N VAL A 430 -14.09 12.28 18.37
CA VAL A 430 -13.32 12.99 19.40
C VAL A 430 -12.93 12.10 20.57
N GLU A 431 -13.72 11.06 20.83
CA GLU A 431 -13.48 10.07 21.91
C GLU A 431 -12.16 9.31 21.69
N ASP A 432 -11.69 9.24 20.46
CA ASP A 432 -10.38 8.69 20.11
C ASP A 432 -9.21 9.62 20.52
N GLY A 433 -9.44 10.73 21.24
CA GLY A 433 -8.39 11.68 21.65
C GLY A 433 -8.10 12.80 20.62
N ARG A 434 -8.94 12.93 19.59
CA ARG A 434 -8.83 13.99 18.56
C ARG A 434 -9.56 15.25 18.99
N ARG A 435 -9.13 16.40 18.44
CA ARG A 435 -9.79 17.68 18.71
C ARG A 435 -11.22 17.75 18.20
N TYR A 436 -11.45 17.32 16.96
CA TYR A 436 -12.74 17.38 16.28
C TYR A 436 -13.01 16.07 15.55
N PRO A 437 -14.30 15.70 15.37
CA PRO A 437 -14.63 14.55 14.58
C PRO A 437 -14.24 14.82 13.13
N ARG A 438 -13.74 13.80 12.43
CA ARG A 438 -13.29 13.91 11.04
C ARG A 438 -13.76 12.71 10.25
N LYS A 439 -14.04 12.90 8.96
CA LYS A 439 -14.23 11.79 8.03
C LYS A 439 -12.96 11.48 7.26
N GLY A 440 -12.83 10.25 6.77
CA GLY A 440 -11.71 9.83 5.92
C GLY A 440 -11.65 10.68 4.66
N LEU A 441 -10.43 11.06 4.25
CA LEU A 441 -10.21 12.02 3.14
C LEU A 441 -10.97 11.65 1.88
N ALA A 442 -10.71 10.45 1.35
CA ALA A 442 -11.36 9.98 0.13
C ALA A 442 -12.86 9.75 0.30
N THR A 443 -13.30 9.09 1.38
CA THR A 443 -14.71 8.77 1.56
C THR A 443 -15.57 10.01 1.80
N ASP A 444 -15.02 11.03 2.45
CA ASP A 444 -15.72 12.31 2.64
C ASP A 444 -15.83 13.06 1.32
N TRP A 445 -14.73 13.14 0.56
CA TRP A 445 -14.75 13.73 -0.78
C TRP A 445 -15.73 13.02 -1.73
N LEU A 446 -15.74 11.69 -1.77
CA LEU A 446 -16.69 10.90 -2.58
C LEU A 446 -18.16 11.22 -2.25
N LEU A 447 -18.49 11.50 -0.97
CA LEU A 447 -19.85 11.90 -0.57
C LEU A 447 -20.26 13.28 -1.08
N THR A 448 -19.29 14.14 -1.42
CA THR A 448 -19.59 15.48 -1.95
C THR A 448 -19.90 15.47 -3.44
N LEU A 449 -19.58 14.38 -4.14
CA LEU A 449 -19.72 14.27 -5.58
C LEU A 449 -21.19 14.23 -6.00
N LYS A 450 -21.46 14.87 -7.12
CA LYS A 450 -22.76 14.95 -7.79
C LYS A 450 -22.66 14.39 -9.20
N VAL A 451 -23.81 14.04 -9.76
CA VAL A 451 -23.91 13.70 -11.18
C VAL A 451 -23.34 14.86 -12.01
N ASP A 452 -22.61 14.52 -13.06
CA ASP A 452 -21.87 15.41 -13.97
C ASP A 452 -20.55 15.99 -13.44
N ASP A 453 -20.18 15.72 -12.17
CA ASP A 453 -18.84 16.06 -11.69
C ASP A 453 -17.77 15.29 -12.48
N LYS A 454 -16.70 16.01 -12.86
CA LYS A 454 -15.50 15.42 -13.46
C LYS A 454 -14.43 15.23 -12.40
N ILE A 455 -13.91 14.00 -12.29
CA ILE A 455 -12.92 13.63 -11.28
C ILE A 455 -11.76 12.86 -11.92
N GLN A 456 -10.60 12.85 -11.25
CA GLN A 456 -9.42 12.13 -11.73
C GLN A 456 -9.27 10.75 -11.10
N GLN A 457 -8.96 9.77 -11.95
CA GLN A 457 -8.67 8.39 -11.57
C GLN A 457 -7.39 7.87 -12.22
N GLN A 458 -6.82 6.81 -11.62
CA GLN A 458 -5.73 6.03 -12.17
C GLN A 458 -6.09 4.54 -12.13
N ASN A 459 -5.61 3.79 -13.12
CA ASN A 459 -5.84 2.35 -13.20
C ASN A 459 -4.75 1.57 -12.51
N PHE A 460 -5.16 0.54 -11.78
CA PHE A 460 -4.29 -0.50 -11.28
C PHE A 460 -4.83 -1.84 -11.77
N ARG A 461 -4.09 -2.51 -12.66
CA ARG A 461 -4.38 -3.91 -13.02
C ARG A 461 -3.84 -4.80 -11.92
N ASN A 462 -4.66 -5.47 -11.13
CA ASN A 462 -4.15 -6.32 -10.03
C ASN A 462 -4.57 -7.78 -10.15
N LEU A 463 -5.59 -8.10 -10.95
CA LEU A 463 -6.10 -9.46 -11.05
C LEU A 463 -6.39 -9.79 -12.52
N LYS A 464 -5.74 -10.84 -13.02
CA LYS A 464 -6.01 -11.34 -14.36
C LYS A 464 -7.11 -12.40 -14.29
N LEU A 465 -8.34 -12.01 -14.55
CA LEU A 465 -9.48 -12.91 -14.74
C LEU A 465 -9.84 -12.95 -16.25
N SER A 466 -8.83 -13.00 -17.13
CA SER A 466 -8.95 -12.62 -18.54
C SER A 466 -9.30 -13.74 -19.53
N ASP A 467 -9.33 -15.01 -19.11
CA ASP A 467 -9.57 -16.14 -20.03
C ASP A 467 -10.99 -16.66 -19.85
N ALA A 468 -11.79 -16.73 -20.91
CA ALA A 468 -13.10 -17.39 -20.87
C ALA A 468 -12.99 -18.86 -20.43
N LYS A 469 -11.84 -19.50 -20.66
CA LYS A 469 -11.52 -20.84 -20.12
C LYS A 469 -11.35 -20.87 -18.60
N ASN A 470 -11.13 -19.72 -17.96
CA ASN A 470 -11.07 -19.57 -16.48
C ASN A 470 -12.44 -19.39 -15.83
N PHE A 471 -13.51 -19.23 -16.61
CA PHE A 471 -14.89 -19.25 -16.14
C PHE A 471 -15.67 -20.39 -16.79
N PRO A 472 -15.22 -21.64 -16.61
CA PRO A 472 -16.04 -22.79 -16.97
C PRO A 472 -17.39 -22.69 -16.24
N ASP A 473 -18.39 -23.38 -16.79
CA ASP A 473 -19.67 -23.49 -16.10
C ASP A 473 -19.49 -24.38 -14.86
N VAL A 474 -19.14 -23.73 -13.76
CA VAL A 474 -18.85 -24.34 -12.46
C VAL A 474 -19.81 -23.81 -11.42
N PRO A 475 -20.15 -24.63 -10.40
CA PRO A 475 -20.95 -24.15 -9.29
C PRO A 475 -20.24 -23.00 -8.56
N ARG A 476 -20.95 -21.91 -8.34
CA ARG A 476 -20.44 -20.71 -7.65
C ARG A 476 -21.18 -20.52 -6.33
N TYR A 477 -20.44 -20.51 -5.23
CA TYR A 477 -20.99 -20.31 -3.89
C TYR A 477 -20.58 -18.94 -3.38
N LEU A 478 -21.54 -18.18 -2.84
CA LEU A 478 -21.25 -16.88 -2.23
C LEU A 478 -21.62 -16.89 -0.75
N TYR A 479 -20.60 -16.79 0.11
CA TYR A 479 -20.76 -16.55 1.54
C TYR A 479 -20.78 -15.03 1.79
N PHE A 480 -21.93 -14.51 2.20
CA PHE A 480 -22.16 -13.08 2.39
C PHE A 480 -22.51 -12.77 3.85
N GLY A 481 -21.79 -11.83 4.46
CA GLY A 481 -21.99 -11.43 5.85
C GLY A 481 -22.34 -9.96 6.01
N CYS A 482 -23.32 -9.67 6.87
CA CYS A 482 -23.68 -8.31 7.28
C CYS A 482 -24.07 -8.25 8.77
N ARG A 483 -24.47 -7.08 9.26
CA ARG A 483 -24.95 -6.95 10.65
C ARG A 483 -26.42 -7.32 10.75
N ASN A 484 -27.22 -6.74 9.88
CA ASN A 484 -28.65 -6.99 9.79
C ASN A 484 -29.04 -7.08 8.31
N LEU A 485 -29.74 -8.15 7.92
CA LEU A 485 -30.07 -8.42 6.53
C LEU A 485 -31.09 -7.44 5.94
N ASP A 486 -31.96 -6.88 6.77
CA ASP A 486 -32.99 -5.94 6.33
C ASP A 486 -32.43 -4.52 6.14
N ARG A 487 -31.35 -4.17 6.86
CA ARG A 487 -30.83 -2.80 6.96
C ARG A 487 -29.49 -2.58 6.25
N ASP A 488 -28.66 -3.63 6.20
CA ASP A 488 -27.24 -3.51 5.86
C ASP A 488 -26.82 -4.40 4.67
N ALA A 489 -27.72 -5.26 4.18
CA ALA A 489 -27.44 -6.21 3.12
C ALA A 489 -27.34 -5.52 1.76
N LEU A 490 -26.12 -5.46 1.24
CA LEU A 490 -25.85 -4.90 -0.07
C LEU A 490 -26.39 -5.82 -1.17
N TYR A 491 -27.16 -5.24 -2.09
CA TYR A 491 -27.63 -5.90 -3.32
C TYR A 491 -28.33 -7.25 -3.10
N ILE A 492 -29.01 -7.43 -1.97
CA ILE A 492 -29.59 -8.71 -1.59
C ILE A 492 -30.54 -9.27 -2.66
N ASP A 493 -31.34 -8.40 -3.29
CA ASP A 493 -32.26 -8.80 -4.36
C ASP A 493 -31.55 -9.21 -5.65
N GLU A 494 -30.49 -8.50 -6.03
CA GLU A 494 -29.65 -8.86 -7.17
C GLU A 494 -28.93 -10.21 -6.90
N LEU A 495 -28.37 -10.40 -5.71
CA LEU A 495 -27.72 -11.66 -5.32
C LEU A 495 -28.71 -12.84 -5.33
N LYS A 496 -29.94 -12.65 -4.83
CA LYS A 496 -31.01 -13.66 -4.92
C LYS A 496 -31.42 -13.93 -6.38
N SER A 497 -31.41 -12.92 -7.24
CA SER A 497 -31.68 -13.11 -8.68
C SER A 497 -30.63 -14.01 -9.35
N TYR A 498 -29.35 -13.86 -8.99
CA TYR A 498 -28.29 -14.71 -9.52
C TYR A 498 -28.44 -16.19 -9.14
N VAL A 499 -29.04 -16.49 -7.99
CA VAL A 499 -29.39 -17.88 -7.64
C VAL A 499 -30.52 -18.39 -8.53
N ARG A 500 -31.57 -17.58 -8.75
CA ARG A 500 -32.70 -17.95 -9.63
C ARG A 500 -32.27 -18.15 -11.09
N GLU A 501 -31.31 -17.36 -11.56
CA GLU A 501 -30.76 -17.43 -12.92
C GLU A 501 -29.69 -18.51 -13.09
N GLY A 502 -29.31 -19.22 -12.01
CA GLY A 502 -28.27 -20.26 -12.05
C GLY A 502 -26.83 -19.73 -12.16
N ILE A 503 -26.63 -18.41 -12.05
CA ILE A 503 -25.30 -17.78 -12.03
C ILE A 503 -24.57 -18.15 -10.73
N LEU A 504 -25.28 -18.06 -9.60
CA LEU A 504 -24.85 -18.57 -8.30
C LEU A 504 -25.53 -19.91 -8.04
N LYS A 505 -24.77 -20.91 -7.62
CA LYS A 505 -25.32 -22.18 -7.15
C LYS A 505 -26.06 -21.98 -5.84
N GLU A 506 -25.47 -21.20 -4.93
CA GLU A 506 -26.06 -20.90 -3.62
C GLU A 506 -25.55 -19.56 -3.09
N LEU A 507 -26.44 -18.84 -2.40
CA LEU A 507 -26.14 -17.65 -1.61
C LEU A 507 -26.30 -18.00 -0.12
N ILE A 508 -25.18 -18.02 0.61
CA ILE A 508 -25.13 -18.34 2.03
C ILE A 508 -25.05 -17.04 2.83
N LEU A 509 -26.10 -16.74 3.60
CA LEU A 509 -26.23 -15.49 4.34
C LEU A 509 -25.80 -15.66 5.80
N CYS A 510 -25.04 -14.69 6.30
CA CYS A 510 -24.60 -14.59 7.70
C CYS A 510 -24.99 -13.23 8.28
N GLU A 511 -25.47 -13.22 9.52
CA GLU A 511 -26.04 -12.05 10.17
C GLU A 511 -25.51 -11.91 11.61
N SER A 512 -24.65 -10.90 11.82
CA SER A 512 -23.93 -10.78 13.09
C SER A 512 -24.73 -10.15 14.24
N GLN A 513 -25.82 -9.45 13.94
CA GLN A 513 -26.73 -8.79 14.89
C GLN A 513 -28.20 -9.16 14.61
N GLY A 514 -28.42 -10.36 14.07
CA GLY A 514 -29.74 -10.90 13.77
C GLY A 514 -30.44 -11.55 14.95
N ASN A 515 -31.61 -12.13 14.68
CA ASN A 515 -32.42 -12.88 15.66
C ASN A 515 -31.91 -14.32 15.89
N GLY A 516 -30.78 -14.71 15.31
CA GLY A 516 -30.21 -16.06 15.41
C GLY A 516 -30.69 -17.04 14.33
N GLU A 517 -31.47 -16.59 13.34
CA GLU A 517 -31.91 -17.43 12.21
C GLU A 517 -30.76 -17.77 11.26
N HIS A 518 -29.72 -16.92 11.21
CA HIS A 518 -28.55 -17.09 10.36
C HIS A 518 -27.26 -17.26 11.19
N PRO A 519 -26.24 -17.95 10.66
CA PRO A 519 -24.91 -17.97 11.28
C PRO A 519 -24.38 -16.55 11.49
N LYS A 520 -23.67 -16.33 12.60
CA LYS A 520 -23.23 -14.99 12.99
C LYS A 520 -22.19 -14.43 12.02
N TYR A 521 -21.21 -15.25 11.65
CA TYR A 521 -20.14 -14.89 10.72
C TYR A 521 -19.94 -15.94 9.63
N VAL A 522 -19.28 -15.53 8.54
CA VAL A 522 -19.02 -16.41 7.38
C VAL A 522 -18.21 -17.65 7.76
N GLN A 523 -17.24 -17.53 8.68
CA GLN A 523 -16.49 -18.66 9.21
C GLN A 523 -17.36 -19.64 10.02
N ASP A 524 -18.42 -19.16 10.68
CA ASP A 524 -19.33 -20.04 11.42
C ASP A 524 -20.12 -20.90 10.44
N SER A 525 -20.59 -20.30 9.33
CA SER A 525 -21.28 -21.04 8.28
C SER A 525 -20.36 -22.02 7.56
N LEU A 526 -19.09 -21.66 7.31
CA LEU A 526 -18.10 -22.57 6.74
C LEU A 526 -17.87 -23.79 7.65
N LYS A 527 -17.78 -23.59 8.97
CA LYS A 527 -17.64 -24.67 9.96
C LYS A 527 -18.86 -25.59 10.01
N GLN A 528 -20.06 -25.01 9.96
CA GLN A 528 -21.31 -25.78 9.93
C GLN A 528 -21.41 -26.64 8.67
N ARG A 529 -20.89 -26.16 7.54
CA ARG A 529 -20.88 -26.83 6.24
C ARG A 529 -19.55 -27.51 5.91
N LYS A 530 -18.80 -27.93 6.92
CA LYS A 530 -17.44 -28.47 6.72
C LYS A 530 -17.37 -29.62 5.72
N GLU A 531 -18.40 -30.48 5.66
CA GLU A 531 -18.43 -31.62 4.75
C GLU A 531 -18.56 -31.17 3.29
N GLU A 532 -19.50 -30.26 3.00
CA GLU A 532 -19.65 -29.63 1.68
C GLU A 532 -18.38 -28.88 1.27
N VAL A 533 -17.76 -28.16 2.21
CA VAL A 533 -16.50 -27.44 1.96
C VAL A 533 -15.37 -28.42 1.65
N CYS A 534 -15.24 -29.52 2.40
CA CYS A 534 -14.24 -30.56 2.13
C CYS A 534 -14.45 -31.22 0.77
N GLU A 535 -15.69 -31.50 0.39
CA GLU A 535 -16.02 -32.04 -0.93
C GLU A 535 -15.63 -31.06 -2.03
N PHE A 536 -16.02 -29.79 -1.89
CA PHE A 536 -15.64 -28.71 -2.80
C PHE A 536 -14.12 -28.59 -2.93
N LEU A 537 -13.36 -28.66 -1.83
CA LEU A 537 -11.90 -28.57 -1.87
C LEU A 537 -11.24 -29.81 -2.46
N SER A 538 -11.81 -31.00 -2.23
CA SER A 538 -11.29 -32.26 -2.75
C SER A 538 -11.48 -32.37 -4.26
N ASN A 539 -12.57 -31.80 -4.78
CA ASN A 539 -12.84 -31.62 -6.20
C ASN A 539 -12.53 -32.87 -7.05
N SER A 540 -12.93 -34.06 -6.56
CA SER A 540 -12.57 -35.35 -7.15
C SER A 540 -13.34 -35.69 -8.44
N SER A 541 -14.32 -34.87 -8.81
CA SER A 541 -15.31 -35.14 -9.85
C SER A 541 -15.20 -34.22 -11.08
N THR A 542 -14.33 -33.20 -11.07
CA THR A 542 -14.15 -32.27 -12.20
C THR A 542 -12.69 -31.96 -12.49
N ASP A 543 -12.34 -31.75 -13.76
CA ASP A 543 -10.98 -31.36 -14.18
C ASP A 543 -10.62 -29.89 -13.84
N VAL A 544 -11.56 -29.12 -13.28
CA VAL A 544 -11.38 -27.69 -12.98
C VAL A 544 -11.13 -27.50 -11.48
N PRO A 545 -9.93 -27.06 -11.05
CA PRO A 545 -9.64 -26.91 -9.63
C PRO A 545 -10.52 -25.85 -8.96
N SER A 546 -10.99 -26.17 -7.76
CA SER A 546 -11.71 -25.24 -6.89
C SER A 546 -10.89 -23.99 -6.57
N ARG A 547 -11.53 -22.82 -6.61
CA ARG A 547 -10.90 -21.52 -6.34
C ARG A 547 -11.62 -20.81 -5.20
N ILE A 548 -10.84 -20.22 -4.29
CA ILE A 548 -11.35 -19.49 -3.13
C ILE A 548 -10.97 -18.01 -3.27
N PHE A 549 -11.95 -17.13 -3.13
CA PHE A 549 -11.74 -15.69 -3.11
C PHE A 549 -12.21 -15.15 -1.76
N ILE A 550 -11.37 -14.36 -1.09
CA ILE A 550 -11.70 -13.70 0.18
C ILE A 550 -11.59 -12.19 -0.04
N CYS A 551 -12.71 -11.48 0.10
CA CYS A 551 -12.79 -10.03 -0.05
C CYS A 551 -13.42 -9.41 1.20
N GLY A 552 -12.78 -8.39 1.78
CA GLY A 552 -13.29 -7.69 2.97
C GLY A 552 -12.17 -7.26 3.92
N ASP A 553 -12.48 -7.25 5.22
CA ASP A 553 -11.53 -6.81 6.24
C ASP A 553 -10.29 -7.71 6.32
N ALA A 554 -9.13 -7.12 6.05
CA ALA A 554 -7.84 -7.81 6.09
C ALA A 554 -7.31 -8.03 7.52
N LYS A 555 -7.76 -7.26 8.51
CA LYS A 555 -7.19 -7.32 9.88
C LYS A 555 -7.79 -8.44 10.72
N GLY A 556 -9.11 -8.61 10.66
CA GLY A 556 -9.86 -9.67 11.34
C GLY A 556 -10.36 -10.74 10.36
N MET A 557 -11.45 -10.44 9.63
CA MET A 557 -12.23 -11.43 8.88
C MET A 557 -11.39 -12.37 8.00
N SER A 558 -10.48 -11.81 7.19
CA SER A 558 -9.68 -12.64 6.27
C SER A 558 -8.77 -13.65 6.99
N LYS A 559 -8.27 -13.33 8.19
CA LYS A 559 -7.45 -14.24 9.00
C LYS A 559 -8.30 -15.34 9.60
N ASP A 560 -9.48 -14.98 10.10
CA ASP A 560 -10.41 -15.93 10.74
C ASP A 560 -10.94 -16.93 9.71
N VAL A 561 -11.27 -16.47 8.50
CA VAL A 561 -11.68 -17.34 7.39
C VAL A 561 -10.54 -18.25 6.95
N LEU A 562 -9.32 -17.73 6.82
CA LEU A 562 -8.16 -18.56 6.46
C LEU A 562 -7.90 -19.65 7.52
N GLN A 563 -7.95 -19.27 8.80
CA GLN A 563 -7.80 -20.18 9.92
C GLN A 563 -8.91 -21.24 9.94
N CYS A 564 -10.16 -20.84 9.63
CA CYS A 564 -11.28 -21.76 9.48
C CYS A 564 -11.05 -22.80 8.38
N PHE A 565 -10.54 -22.40 7.20
CA PHE A 565 -10.20 -23.35 6.16
C PHE A 565 -9.09 -24.32 6.59
N HIS A 566 -8.06 -23.84 7.30
CA HIS A 566 -7.03 -24.71 7.86
C HIS A 566 -7.60 -25.76 8.82
N GLU A 567 -8.54 -25.37 9.69
CA GLU A 567 -9.21 -26.28 10.61
C GLU A 567 -10.04 -27.32 9.87
N ILE A 568 -10.86 -26.89 8.90
CA ILE A 568 -11.69 -27.78 8.07
C ILE A 568 -10.83 -28.81 7.33
N VAL A 569 -9.74 -28.37 6.68
CA VAL A 569 -8.83 -29.27 5.96
C VAL A 569 -8.16 -30.25 6.92
N LYS A 570 -7.70 -29.79 8.09
CA LYS A 570 -7.06 -30.66 9.09
C LYS A 570 -8.01 -31.74 9.62
N GLU A 571 -9.26 -31.37 9.87
CA GLU A 571 -10.29 -32.31 10.37
C GLU A 571 -10.84 -33.24 9.28
N GLY A 572 -10.96 -32.73 8.05
CA GLY A 572 -11.57 -33.42 6.92
C GLY A 572 -10.62 -34.33 6.15
N MET A 573 -9.38 -33.91 5.91
CA MET A 573 -8.38 -34.67 5.13
C MET A 573 -7.53 -35.62 6.00
N GLY A 574 -7.62 -35.53 7.33
CA GLY A 574 -7.00 -36.52 8.24
C GLY A 574 -7.69 -37.89 8.27
N LYS A 575 -8.70 -38.11 7.41
CA LYS A 575 -9.48 -39.35 7.29
C LYS A 575 -9.44 -39.99 5.88
N CYS A 576 -8.58 -39.51 4.97
CA CYS A 576 -8.37 -40.10 3.65
C CYS A 576 -7.09 -40.94 3.60
#